data_AF-A0A4Z1F653-F1
#
_entry.id   AF-A0A4Z1F653-F1
#
_cell.length_a   1.000
_cell.length_b   1.000
_cell.length_c   1.000
_cell.angle_alpha   90.00
_cell.angle_beta   90.00
_cell.angle_gamma   90.00
#
_symmetry.space_group_name_H-M   'P 1'
#
loop_
_entity.id
_entity.type
_entity.pdbx_description
1 polymer ?
#
loop_
_entity_poly.entity_id
_entity_poly.type
_entity_poly.pdbx_seq_one_letter_code
_entity_poly.pdbx_strand_id
1 'polypeptide(L)'
;MLLLRVALIIVTLGFTKAASSSECCSIIKSNITAAPNSKAYNVTIYGFWSGQARDDKPTCVVQPTTREQVAAVVRTLTRWQCQFSVKKGEHTPFAGAASINDGVTIDLAKLNTTSVDKNVGIAHVGA
;
A
#
# COMPACT_ATOMS: atom_id res chain seq x y z
N MET A 1 -43.09 42.76 -12.70
CA MET A 1 -41.93 42.46 -11.83
C MET A 1 -41.49 41.04 -12.13
N LEU A 2 -40.53 40.90 -13.05
CA LEU A 2 -40.05 39.65 -13.63
C LEU A 2 -38.98 39.05 -12.70
N LEU A 3 -39.32 38.04 -11.90
CA LEU A 3 -38.36 37.36 -11.03
C LEU A 3 -37.60 36.30 -11.85
N LEU A 4 -36.39 36.66 -12.31
CA LEU A 4 -35.45 35.69 -12.88
C LEU A 4 -35.07 34.65 -11.82
N ARG A 5 -35.46 33.39 -12.04
CA ARG A 5 -34.89 32.25 -11.31
C ARG A 5 -33.60 31.85 -12.00
N VAL A 6 -32.47 32.34 -11.51
CA VAL A 6 -31.15 31.82 -11.89
C VAL A 6 -30.99 30.46 -11.22
N ALA A 7 -31.08 29.39 -12.01
CA ALA A 7 -30.73 28.05 -11.54
C ALA A 7 -29.20 28.00 -11.36
N LEU A 8 -28.73 27.91 -10.12
CA LEU A 8 -27.32 27.69 -9.82
C LEU A 8 -26.98 26.25 -10.17
N ILE A 9 -26.46 26.03 -11.38
CA ILE A 9 -25.91 24.73 -11.78
C ILE A 9 -24.60 24.54 -11.00
N ILE A 10 -24.66 23.82 -9.88
CA ILE A 10 -23.45 23.38 -9.18
C ILE A 10 -22.83 22.29 -10.05
N VAL A 11 -21.82 22.66 -10.85
CA VAL A 11 -20.95 21.69 -11.50
C VAL A 11 -20.10 21.06 -10.40
N THR A 12 -20.54 19.92 -9.87
CA THR A 12 -19.68 19.08 -9.04
C THR A 12 -18.62 18.49 -9.96
N LEU A 13 -17.48 19.18 -10.09
CA LEU A 13 -16.24 18.55 -10.48
C LEU A 13 -16.09 17.32 -9.57
N GLY A 14 -16.03 16.13 -10.17
CA GLY A 14 -15.99 14.87 -9.44
C GLY A 14 -14.71 14.73 -8.64
N PHE A 15 -14.64 15.35 -7.46
CA PHE A 15 -13.62 15.09 -6.47
C PHE A 15 -14.06 13.84 -5.70
N THR A 16 -13.52 12.68 -6.11
CA THR A 16 -13.59 11.50 -5.25
C THR A 16 -12.83 11.81 -3.97
N LYS A 17 -13.51 11.80 -2.82
CA LYS A 17 -12.86 11.95 -1.51
C LYS A 17 -11.82 10.84 -1.34
N ALA A 18 -10.60 11.19 -0.94
CA ALA A 18 -9.58 10.21 -0.56
C ALA A 18 -10.13 9.30 0.56
N ALA A 19 -9.99 7.98 0.39
CA ALA A 19 -10.41 7.03 1.39
C ALA A 19 -9.53 7.13 2.64
N SER A 20 -10.12 6.92 3.82
CA SER A 20 -9.35 6.71 5.04
C SER A 20 -8.55 5.41 4.96
N SER A 21 -7.49 5.29 5.76
CA SER A 21 -6.64 4.09 5.76
C SER A 21 -7.39 2.81 6.14
N SER A 22 -8.39 2.90 7.01
CA SER A 22 -9.24 1.76 7.38
C SER A 22 -10.17 1.33 6.22
N GLU A 23 -10.72 2.29 5.47
CA GLU A 23 -11.45 2.03 4.23
C GLU A 23 -10.54 1.39 3.19
N CYS A 24 -9.32 1.91 3.00
CA CYS A 24 -8.32 1.34 2.11
C CYS A 24 -8.00 -0.14 2.44
N CYS A 25 -7.78 -0.44 3.72
CA CYS A 25 -7.58 -1.81 4.18
C CYS A 25 -8.80 -2.69 3.96
N SER A 26 -10.00 -2.14 4.10
CA SER A 26 -11.27 -2.86 3.88
C SER A 26 -11.49 -3.16 2.39
N ILE A 27 -11.15 -2.23 1.50
CA ILE A 27 -11.25 -2.40 0.05
C ILE A 27 -10.30 -3.51 -0.45
N ILE A 28 -9.09 -3.59 0.11
CA ILE A 28 -8.08 -4.59 -0.28
C ILE A 28 -8.32 -5.95 0.40
N LYS A 29 -9.16 -5.99 1.44
CA LYS A 29 -9.32 -7.13 2.35
C LYS A 29 -9.40 -8.46 1.59
N SER A 30 -8.32 -9.22 1.71
CA SER A 30 -8.09 -10.49 1.03
C SER A 30 -7.22 -11.40 1.92
N ASN A 31 -6.95 -12.62 1.48
CA ASN A 31 -6.09 -13.56 2.19
C ASN A 31 -4.61 -13.11 2.29
N ILE A 32 -4.23 -12.06 1.56
CA ILE A 32 -2.90 -11.44 1.64
C ILE A 32 -2.86 -10.23 2.57
N THR A 33 -3.98 -9.82 3.18
CA THR A 33 -4.05 -8.69 4.11
C THR A 33 -3.94 -9.15 5.56
N ALA A 34 -3.01 -8.56 6.31
CA ALA A 34 -2.80 -8.80 7.73
C ALA A 34 -3.32 -7.61 8.55
N ALA A 35 -4.23 -7.90 9.49
CA ALA A 35 -4.75 -6.92 10.44
C ALA A 35 -3.74 -6.61 11.55
N PRO A 36 -3.85 -5.45 12.21
CA PRO A 36 -3.03 -5.10 13.37
C PRO A 36 -3.01 -6.23 14.42
N ASN A 37 -1.85 -6.42 15.06
CA ASN A 37 -1.60 -7.44 16.09
C ASN A 37 -1.67 -8.91 15.61
N SER A 38 -1.98 -9.18 14.34
CA SER A 38 -1.88 -10.54 13.80
C SER A 38 -0.41 -10.98 13.70
N LYS A 39 -0.17 -12.30 13.69
CA LYS A 39 1.19 -12.84 13.51
C LYS A 39 1.86 -12.31 12.24
N ALA A 40 1.14 -12.31 11.12
CA ALA A 40 1.66 -11.83 9.84
C ALA A 40 2.03 -10.35 9.87
N TYR A 41 1.18 -9.51 10.49
CA TYR A 41 1.45 -8.09 10.68
C TYR A 41 2.70 -7.88 11.55
N ASN A 42 2.79 -8.57 12.70
CA ASN A 42 3.91 -8.44 13.62
C ASN A 42 5.24 -8.89 13.00
N VAL A 43 5.22 -9.94 12.17
CA VAL A 43 6.41 -10.36 11.41
C VAL A 43 6.91 -9.23 10.50
N THR A 44 6.01 -8.51 9.83
CA THR A 44 6.38 -7.35 9.01
C THR A 44 6.94 -6.22 9.87
N ILE A 45 6.25 -5.85 10.96
CA ILE A 45 6.67 -4.74 11.83
C ILE A 45 8.02 -5.03 12.50
N TYR A 46 8.24 -6.24 13.04
CA TYR A 46 9.52 -6.58 13.67
C TYR A 46 10.62 -6.92 12.65
N GLY A 47 10.26 -7.09 11.38
CA GLY A 47 11.18 -7.32 10.27
C GLY A 47 11.75 -6.05 9.64
N PHE A 48 11.41 -4.86 10.14
CA PHE A 48 12.09 -3.62 9.76
C PHE A 48 13.47 -3.56 10.41
N TRP A 49 14.47 -3.13 9.66
CA TRP A 49 15.84 -2.97 10.17
C TRP A 49 15.96 -1.81 11.16
N SER A 50 15.33 -0.67 10.88
CA SER A 50 15.44 0.54 11.71
C SER A 50 14.35 0.59 12.80
N GLY A 51 14.73 1.01 14.01
CA GLY A 51 13.78 1.18 15.13
C GLY A 51 12.65 2.15 14.79
N GLN A 52 12.99 3.27 14.15
CA GLN A 52 12.03 4.29 13.70
C GLN A 52 10.94 3.69 12.80
N ALA A 53 11.29 2.80 11.87
CA ALA A 53 10.30 2.19 10.99
C ALA A 53 9.43 1.15 11.72
N ARG A 54 9.96 0.52 12.78
CA ARG A 54 9.20 -0.39 13.66
C ARG A 54 8.20 0.35 14.54
N ASP A 55 8.47 1.62 14.84
CA ASP A 55 7.62 2.45 15.68
C ASP A 55 6.36 2.89 14.93
N ASP A 56 6.45 3.09 13.62
CA ASP A 56 5.29 3.36 12.78
C ASP A 56 4.22 2.25 12.86
N LYS A 57 2.95 2.64 12.79
CA LYS A 57 1.78 1.77 12.92
C LYS A 57 0.89 1.85 11.67
N PRO A 58 1.18 1.02 10.65
CA PRO A 58 0.29 0.86 9.51
C PRO A 58 -1.10 0.38 9.95
N THR A 59 -2.14 0.84 9.26
CA THR A 59 -3.52 0.39 9.51
C THR A 59 -3.71 -1.07 9.11
N CYS A 60 -3.00 -1.52 8.08
CA CYS A 60 -2.86 -2.93 7.73
C CYS A 60 -1.57 -3.16 6.92
N VAL A 61 -1.18 -4.43 6.83
CA VAL A 61 -0.09 -4.88 5.97
C VAL A 61 -0.67 -5.75 4.86
N VAL A 62 -0.19 -5.60 3.63
CA VAL A 62 -0.54 -6.44 2.49
C VAL A 62 0.70 -7.19 2.04
N GLN A 63 0.64 -8.52 1.94
CA GLN A 63 1.77 -9.41 1.68
C GLN A 63 1.57 -10.19 0.36
N PRO A 64 1.69 -9.53 -0.80
CA PRO A 64 1.51 -10.18 -2.09
C PRO A 64 2.57 -11.26 -2.34
N THR A 65 2.21 -12.29 -3.09
CA THR A 65 3.08 -13.41 -3.49
C THR A 65 3.33 -13.45 -4.99
N THR A 66 2.68 -12.57 -5.76
CA THR A 66 2.80 -12.50 -7.23
C THR A 66 2.86 -11.05 -7.69
N ARG A 67 3.43 -10.82 -8.88
CA ARG A 67 3.49 -9.48 -9.50
C ARG A 67 2.10 -8.94 -9.83
N GLU A 68 1.15 -9.83 -10.16
CA GLU A 68 -0.24 -9.49 -10.46
C GLU A 68 -0.94 -8.95 -9.21
N GLN A 69 -0.70 -9.56 -8.05
CA GLN A 69 -1.22 -9.05 -6.77
C GLN A 69 -0.62 -7.68 -6.42
N VAL A 70 0.69 -7.48 -6.63
CA VAL A 70 1.31 -6.15 -6.44
C VAL A 70 0.63 -5.11 -7.32
N ALA A 71 0.47 -5.41 -8.62
CA ALA A 71 -0.18 -4.49 -9.56
C ALA A 71 -1.64 -4.19 -9.16
N ALA A 72 -2.40 -5.20 -8.74
CA ALA A 72 -3.77 -5.03 -8.28
C ALA A 72 -3.87 -4.15 -7.01
N VAL A 73 -2.99 -4.38 -6.04
CA VAL A 73 -2.93 -3.60 -4.79
C VAL A 73 -2.58 -2.14 -5.09
N VAL A 74 -1.53 -1.89 -5.86
CA VAL A 74 -1.11 -0.51 -6.22
C VAL A 74 -2.19 0.22 -7.00
N ARG A 75 -2.83 -0.44 -7.99
CA ARG A 75 -3.95 0.14 -8.75
C ARG A 75 -5.13 0.50 -7.84
N THR A 76 -5.41 -0.34 -6.86
CA THR A 76 -6.49 -0.10 -5.89
C THR A 76 -6.14 1.09 -4.99
N LEU A 77 -4.96 1.09 -4.37
CA LEU A 77 -4.52 2.16 -3.48
C LEU A 77 -4.50 3.52 -4.18
N THR A 78 -3.96 3.56 -5.40
CA THR A 78 -3.91 4.79 -6.21
C THR A 78 -5.30 5.28 -6.62
N ARG A 79 -6.20 4.39 -7.04
CA ARG A 79 -7.59 4.73 -7.38
C ARG A 79 -8.32 5.42 -6.22
N TRP A 80 -8.07 4.96 -4.99
CA TRP A 80 -8.73 5.46 -3.78
C TRP A 80 -7.90 6.50 -3.03
N GLN A 81 -6.77 6.94 -3.61
CA GLN A 81 -5.82 7.90 -3.01
C GLN A 81 -5.35 7.49 -1.61
N CYS A 82 -5.23 6.18 -1.39
CA CYS A 82 -4.72 5.58 -0.16
C CYS A 82 -3.22 5.83 -0.05
N GLN A 83 -2.77 6.34 1.09
CA GLN A 83 -1.34 6.43 1.38
C GLN A 83 -0.78 5.05 1.72
N PHE A 84 0.39 4.74 1.15
CA PHE A 84 1.03 3.46 1.39
C PHE A 84 2.56 3.55 1.39
N SER A 85 3.20 2.63 2.11
CA SER A 85 4.65 2.38 2.06
C SER A 85 4.95 1.03 1.43
N VAL A 86 6.17 0.84 0.95
CA VAL A 86 6.62 -0.43 0.37
C VAL A 86 7.78 -1.01 1.19
N LYS A 87 7.47 -2.17 1.78
CA LYS A 87 8.25 -3.14 2.54
C LYS A 87 9.27 -3.95 1.72
N LYS A 88 10.60 -3.82 1.86
CA LYS A 88 11.54 -4.88 1.41
C LYS A 88 12.71 -5.08 2.40
N GLY A 89 13.93 -5.34 1.89
CA GLY A 89 15.16 -5.51 2.66
C GLY A 89 15.78 -4.17 3.05
N GLU A 90 14.96 -3.21 3.49
CA GLU A 90 15.41 -1.83 3.69
C GLU A 90 16.49 -1.68 4.78
N HIS A 91 17.40 -0.74 4.52
CA HIS A 91 18.34 -0.18 5.49
C HIS A 91 18.06 1.30 5.75
N THR A 92 16.87 1.78 5.37
CA THR A 92 16.50 3.20 5.48
C THR A 92 16.31 3.58 6.96
N PRO A 93 17.10 4.52 7.51
CA PRO A 93 17.11 4.78 8.94
C PRO A 93 16.04 5.78 9.42
N PHE A 94 15.25 6.38 8.53
CA PHE A 94 14.32 7.47 8.86
C PHE A 94 12.86 7.00 8.95
N ALA A 95 12.08 7.57 9.88
CA ALA A 95 10.64 7.32 10.03
C ALA A 95 9.86 7.77 8.77
N GLY A 96 8.73 7.10 8.48
CA GLY A 96 7.88 7.46 7.34
C GLY A 96 8.46 7.17 5.94
N ALA A 97 9.69 6.63 5.85
CA ALA A 97 10.33 6.31 4.58
C ALA A 97 10.08 4.85 4.15
N ALA A 98 10.35 3.90 5.03
CA ALA A 98 10.11 2.47 4.77
C ALA A 98 8.72 1.99 5.28
N SER A 99 8.19 2.70 6.26
CA SER A 99 6.94 2.43 6.96
C SER A 99 6.05 3.68 6.92
N ILE A 100 4.81 3.54 7.37
CA ILE A 100 3.85 4.64 7.38
C ILE A 100 2.91 4.49 8.58
N ASN A 101 2.60 5.62 9.23
CA ASN A 101 1.49 5.70 10.19
C ASN A 101 0.18 5.92 9.45
N ASP A 102 -0.89 5.28 9.91
CA ASP A 102 -2.23 5.49 9.39
C ASP A 102 -2.32 5.32 7.86
N GLY A 103 -1.63 4.30 7.34
CA GLY A 103 -1.59 3.94 5.92
C GLY A 103 -1.50 2.44 5.71
N VAL A 104 -1.31 2.02 4.45
CA VAL A 104 -1.12 0.60 4.10
C VAL A 104 0.35 0.30 3.86
N THR A 105 0.91 -0.73 4.48
CA THR A 105 2.26 -1.19 4.13
C THR A 105 2.18 -2.39 3.20
N ILE A 106 2.82 -2.33 2.04
CA ILE A 106 2.96 -3.45 1.11
C ILE A 106 4.27 -4.17 1.40
N ASP A 107 4.23 -5.35 2.01
CA ASP A 107 5.41 -6.15 2.35
C ASP A 107 5.73 -7.18 1.26
N LEU A 108 6.84 -6.94 0.55
CA LEU A 108 7.26 -7.76 -0.58
C LEU A 108 8.13 -8.96 -0.18
N ALA A 109 8.29 -9.26 1.11
CA ALA A 109 9.18 -10.34 1.58
C ALA A 109 8.89 -11.73 0.98
N LYS A 110 7.66 -11.98 0.50
CA LYS A 110 7.29 -13.25 -0.16
C LYS A 110 7.66 -13.32 -1.64
N LEU A 111 8.10 -12.23 -2.24
CA LEU A 111 8.59 -12.17 -3.63
C LEU A 111 10.11 -12.33 -3.66
N ASN A 112 10.65 -13.42 -3.11
CA ASN A 112 12.08 -13.58 -2.83
C ASN A 112 12.79 -14.60 -3.75
N THR A 113 12.21 -14.91 -4.91
CA THR A 113 12.76 -15.89 -5.85
C THR A 113 13.85 -15.29 -6.73
N THR A 114 14.90 -16.05 -7.01
CA THR A 114 15.94 -15.68 -7.99
C THR A 114 16.03 -16.74 -9.08
N SER A 115 16.12 -16.31 -10.34
CA SER A 115 16.30 -17.20 -11.50
C SER A 115 17.20 -16.55 -12.55
N VAL A 116 17.79 -17.37 -13.44
CA VAL A 116 18.67 -16.90 -14.51
C VAL A 116 18.15 -17.43 -15.84
N ASP A 117 17.83 -16.52 -16.75
CA ASP A 117 17.63 -16.82 -18.16
C ASP A 117 18.97 -16.86 -18.87
N LYS A 118 19.46 -18.08 -19.11
CA LYS A 118 20.76 -18.33 -19.76
C LYS A 118 20.75 -18.03 -21.26
N ASN A 119 19.59 -17.98 -21.90
CA ASN A 119 19.49 -17.75 -23.34
C ASN A 119 19.75 -16.29 -23.67
N VAL A 120 19.32 -15.38 -22.79
CA VAL A 120 19.48 -13.93 -22.96
C VAL A 120 20.43 -13.29 -21.94
N GLY A 121 21.01 -14.08 -21.03
CA GLY A 121 21.98 -13.61 -20.03
C GLY A 121 21.37 -12.69 -18.96
N ILE A 122 20.10 -12.91 -18.58
CA ILE A 122 19.38 -12.07 -17.61
C ILE A 122 19.18 -12.82 -16.29
N ALA A 123 19.42 -12.15 -15.16
CA ALA A 123 18.99 -12.63 -13.85
C ALA A 123 17.69 -11.92 -13.45
N HIS A 124 16.67 -12.70 -13.09
CA HIS A 124 15.48 -12.19 -12.43
C HIS A 124 15.67 -12.32 -10.92
N VAL A 125 15.71 -11.20 -10.23
CA VAL A 125 15.82 -11.15 -8.77
C VAL A 125 14.49 -10.67 -8.21
N GLY A 126 14.02 -11.39 -7.20
CA GLY A 126 12.84 -11.03 -6.43
C GLY A 126 12.95 -9.64 -5.81
N ALA A 127 11.79 -9.16 -5.35
CA ALA A 127 11.60 -7.84 -4.80
C ALA A 127 12.66 -7.51 -3.80
#